data_AF-Q3M3K9-F1
#
_entry.id   AF-Q3M3K9-F1
#
_cell.length_a   1.000
_cell.length_b   1.000
_cell.length_c   1.000
_cell.angle_alpha   90.00
_cell.angle_beta   90.00
_cell.angle_gamma   90.00
#
_symmetry.space_group_name_H-M   'P 1'
#
loop_
_entity.id
_entity.type
_entity.pdbx_description
1 polymer ?
#
loop_
_entity_poly.entity_id
_entity_poly.type
_entity_poly.pdbx_seq_one_letter_code
_entity_poly.pdbx_strand_id
1 'polypeptide(L)'
;MKPPQFCTIKNSKLLFAIIASPSRRPIADRFFTLPLITSNGMTDPMIVSGTANDIDSLRQRLIAGSIQVQQQIILQLADVGNEGLDVLMEFLLKRRENPATWIDGKAYQVLYESDAPQAQEFLQNNFPEGIVTLKSSCGINYNLLQQLLAQQDFQAADLLTIETMCEIAGPMAVKRKWLYFTDVDSFPSDDLQTINQLWIVHSEGKFGFSVQRDIWLSLGKNWDNFWPKIGWKSGNNWTRYPNGFTWNLTAPRGHLPLSNQLRGVRVIAALFAHPAWSK
;
A
#
# COMPACT_ATOMS: atom_id res chain seq x y z
N MET A 1 -1.27 41.07 40.00
CA MET A 1 -0.49 40.97 38.75
C MET A 1 0.91 40.48 39.07
N LYS A 2 1.21 39.23 38.70
CA LYS A 2 2.56 38.62 38.63
C LYS A 2 2.60 37.88 37.30
N PRO A 3 3.68 38.01 36.49
CA PRO A 3 3.71 37.43 35.15
C PRO A 3 3.88 35.89 35.20
N PRO A 4 3.40 35.17 34.17
CA PRO A 4 3.46 33.71 34.14
C PRO A 4 4.88 33.22 33.81
N GLN A 5 5.28 32.14 34.50
CA GLN A 5 6.50 31.40 34.21
C GLN A 5 6.36 30.67 32.87
N PHE A 6 7.21 31.02 31.92
CA PHE A 6 7.44 30.24 30.71
C PHE A 6 8.23 28.99 31.08
N CYS A 7 7.61 27.81 30.97
CA CYS A 7 8.34 26.55 30.97
C CYS A 7 8.60 26.13 29.53
N THR A 8 9.82 26.40 29.08
CA THR A 8 10.38 25.95 27.81
C THR A 8 10.71 24.45 27.95
N ILE A 9 9.97 23.57 27.28
CA ILE A 9 10.40 22.18 27.10
C ILE A 9 10.82 22.00 25.65
N LYS A 10 12.11 21.71 25.51
CA LYS A 10 12.85 21.55 24.27
C LYS A 10 12.35 20.33 23.49
N ASN A 11 12.18 20.55 22.19
CA ASN A 11 12.25 19.55 21.14
C ASN A 11 13.56 18.75 21.21
N SER A 12 13.55 17.60 20.53
CA SER A 12 14.67 16.73 20.12
C SER A 12 15.08 15.62 21.09
N LYS A 13 14.57 14.40 20.81
CA LYS A 13 15.31 13.13 20.70
C LYS A 13 14.33 11.95 20.57
N LEU A 14 13.81 11.74 19.35
CA LEU A 14 13.27 10.45 18.89
C LEU A 14 13.36 10.42 17.36
N LEU A 15 14.57 10.66 16.87
CA LEU A 15 15.03 10.25 15.54
C LEU A 15 16.29 9.42 15.82
N PHE A 16 16.48 8.32 15.11
CA PHE A 16 17.46 7.24 15.31
C PHE A 16 17.03 6.11 16.26
N ALA A 17 16.22 5.19 15.72
CA ALA A 17 16.34 3.74 15.95
C ALA A 17 15.38 2.94 15.05
N ILE A 18 15.49 3.06 13.72
CA ILE A 18 15.01 2.03 12.78
C ILE A 18 16.11 1.80 11.75
N ILE A 19 17.25 1.28 12.23
CA ILE A 19 18.24 0.59 11.39
C ILE A 19 18.67 -0.62 12.21
N ALA A 20 17.93 -1.71 12.08
CA ALA A 20 18.39 -3.09 12.27
C ALA A 20 17.19 -4.05 12.23
N SER A 21 16.96 -4.70 11.09
CA SER A 21 16.39 -6.04 11.08
C SER A 21 17.13 -6.87 10.04
N PRO A 22 17.83 -7.95 10.44
CA PRO A 22 18.39 -8.92 9.53
C PRO A 22 17.39 -10.06 9.35
N SER A 23 16.77 -10.18 8.18
CA SER A 23 16.29 -11.46 7.62
C SER A 23 15.64 -11.27 6.26
N ARG A 24 16.45 -10.95 5.24
CA ARG A 24 16.06 -11.25 3.86
C ARG A 24 16.26 -12.76 3.67
N ARG A 25 15.19 -13.49 3.41
CA ARG A 25 15.28 -14.91 3.06
C ARG A 25 15.90 -15.03 1.66
N PRO A 26 16.93 -15.86 1.45
CA PRO A 26 17.41 -16.13 0.10
C PRO A 26 16.39 -16.97 -0.65
N ILE A 27 16.16 -16.62 -1.91
CA ILE A 27 15.47 -17.47 -2.89
C ILE A 27 16.38 -18.68 -3.14
N ALA A 28 15.82 -19.88 -3.03
CA ALA A 28 16.56 -21.13 -3.04
C ALA A 28 17.26 -21.37 -4.39
N ASP A 29 18.58 -21.63 -4.32
CA ASP A 29 19.40 -22.17 -5.40
C ASP A 29 18.85 -23.54 -5.85
N ARG A 30 18.41 -23.63 -7.11
CA ARG A 30 18.31 -24.90 -7.83
C ARG A 30 19.50 -25.03 -8.77
N PHE A 31 20.55 -25.68 -8.27
CA PHE A 31 21.62 -26.21 -9.11
C PHE A 31 21.10 -27.38 -9.95
N PHE A 32 20.96 -27.18 -11.26
CA PHE A 32 20.97 -28.27 -12.22
C PHE A 32 22.37 -28.35 -12.83
N THR A 33 23.05 -29.45 -12.55
CA THR A 33 24.30 -29.87 -13.18
C THR A 33 24.01 -30.45 -14.56
N LEU A 34 24.68 -29.95 -15.61
CA LEU A 34 24.84 -30.64 -16.90
C LEU A 34 26.29 -30.47 -17.41
N PRO A 35 26.84 -31.45 -18.15
CA PRO A 35 28.27 -31.61 -18.35
C PRO A 35 28.85 -30.83 -19.53
N LEU A 36 30.16 -30.58 -19.46
CA LEU A 36 30.99 -30.01 -20.53
C LEU A 36 30.98 -30.88 -21.80
N ILE A 37 30.77 -30.25 -22.95
CA ILE A 37 31.24 -30.71 -24.26
C ILE A 37 32.00 -29.56 -24.92
N THR A 38 33.21 -29.85 -25.37
CA THR A 38 34.12 -28.94 -26.07
C THR A 38 33.91 -28.97 -27.59
N SER A 39 34.21 -27.82 -28.23
CA SER A 39 34.84 -27.65 -29.55
C SER A 39 34.02 -26.99 -30.67
N ASN A 40 34.56 -25.82 -31.07
CA ASN A 40 34.71 -25.22 -32.41
C ASN A 40 33.48 -24.79 -33.22
N GLY A 41 33.43 -23.49 -33.54
CA GLY A 41 32.64 -22.95 -34.64
C GLY A 41 32.53 -21.42 -34.60
N MET A 42 33.01 -20.77 -35.65
CA MET A 42 33.05 -19.32 -35.87
C MET A 42 31.66 -18.76 -36.24
N THR A 43 31.49 -17.44 -36.06
CA THR A 43 30.47 -16.52 -36.61
C THR A 43 29.01 -16.65 -36.18
N ASP A 44 28.54 -15.71 -35.32
CA ASP A 44 27.51 -14.70 -35.70
C ASP A 44 27.10 -13.81 -34.49
N PRO A 45 27.08 -12.47 -34.60
CA PRO A 45 26.43 -11.60 -33.63
C PRO A 45 24.98 -11.33 -34.07
N MET A 46 24.03 -12.18 -33.65
CA MET A 46 22.61 -12.01 -34.01
C MET A 46 21.61 -12.13 -32.84
N ILE A 47 22.05 -11.91 -31.59
CA ILE A 47 21.16 -12.05 -30.40
C ILE A 47 20.56 -10.73 -29.89
N VAL A 48 21.02 -9.56 -30.36
CA VAL A 48 20.56 -8.26 -29.80
C VAL A 48 19.16 -7.82 -30.27
N SER A 49 18.68 -8.28 -31.43
CA SER A 49 17.37 -7.82 -31.96
C SER A 49 16.16 -8.57 -31.39
N GLY A 50 16.36 -9.74 -30.78
CA GLY A 50 15.28 -10.57 -30.24
C GLY A 50 14.73 -10.06 -28.90
N THR A 51 15.62 -9.65 -27.99
CA THR A 51 15.25 -9.18 -26.64
C THR A 51 14.69 -7.77 -26.65
N ALA A 52 15.27 -6.86 -27.45
CA ALA A 52 14.80 -5.49 -27.57
C ALA A 52 13.37 -5.40 -28.13
N ASN A 53 13.06 -6.20 -29.17
CA ASN A 53 11.70 -6.28 -29.72
C ASN A 53 10.69 -6.88 -28.73
N ASP A 54 11.13 -7.77 -27.85
CA ASP A 54 10.28 -8.37 -26.81
C ASP A 54 9.96 -7.35 -25.70
N ILE A 55 10.96 -6.60 -25.23
CA ILE A 55 10.78 -5.54 -24.23
C ILE A 55 9.87 -4.41 -24.74
N ASP A 56 10.01 -4.02 -26.01
CA ASP A 56 9.11 -3.02 -26.61
C ASP A 56 7.66 -3.52 -26.69
N SER A 57 7.46 -4.81 -26.96
CA SER A 57 6.14 -5.44 -26.92
C SER A 57 5.55 -5.41 -25.50
N LEU A 58 6.35 -5.76 -24.49
CA LEU A 58 5.94 -5.70 -23.08
C LEU A 58 5.58 -4.26 -22.67
N ARG A 59 6.39 -3.27 -23.05
CA ARG A 59 6.12 -1.84 -22.80
C ARG A 59 4.79 -1.41 -23.40
N GLN A 60 4.51 -1.76 -24.66
CA GLN A 60 3.23 -1.41 -25.30
C GLN A 60 2.04 -2.04 -24.58
N ARG A 61 2.16 -3.31 -24.17
CA ARG A 61 1.11 -4.03 -23.44
C ARG A 61 0.90 -3.51 -22.02
N LEU A 62 1.96 -3.02 -21.35
CA LEU A 62 1.84 -2.34 -20.06
C LEU A 62 1.04 -1.04 -20.19
N ILE A 63 1.21 -0.29 -21.28
CA ILE A 63 0.53 1.00 -21.45
C ILE A 63 -0.92 0.81 -21.91
N ALA A 64 -1.15 -0.05 -22.89
CA ALA A 64 -2.45 -0.18 -23.57
C ALA A 64 -3.30 -1.38 -23.10
N GLY A 65 -2.71 -2.28 -22.31
CA GLY A 65 -3.38 -3.49 -21.85
C GLY A 65 -4.51 -3.21 -20.85
N SER A 66 -5.41 -4.19 -20.70
CA SER A 66 -6.35 -4.19 -19.58
C SER A 66 -5.60 -4.30 -18.25
N ILE A 67 -6.24 -3.92 -17.15
CA ILE A 67 -5.67 -4.03 -15.79
C ILE A 67 -5.05 -5.42 -15.51
N GLN A 68 -5.71 -6.49 -15.95
CA GLN A 68 -5.19 -7.86 -15.79
C GLN A 68 -3.93 -8.10 -16.61
N VAL A 69 -3.88 -7.58 -17.84
CA VAL A 69 -2.69 -7.65 -18.69
C VAL A 69 -1.57 -6.83 -18.06
N GLN A 70 -1.83 -5.61 -17.62
CA GLN A 70 -0.85 -4.74 -16.96
C GLN A 70 -0.20 -5.42 -15.76
N GLN A 71 -1.01 -6.02 -14.88
CA GLN A 71 -0.50 -6.76 -13.72
C GLN A 71 0.44 -7.91 -14.13
N GLN A 72 0.07 -8.71 -15.14
CA GLN A 72 0.92 -9.80 -15.63
C GLN A 72 2.22 -9.28 -16.23
N ILE A 73 2.15 -8.18 -16.99
CA ILE A 73 3.31 -7.57 -17.63
C ILE A 73 4.28 -6.98 -16.61
N ILE A 74 3.77 -6.37 -15.52
CA ILE A 74 4.63 -5.86 -14.44
C ILE A 74 5.47 -6.99 -13.83
N LEU A 75 4.88 -8.17 -13.62
CA LEU A 75 5.60 -9.34 -13.10
C LEU A 75 6.63 -9.84 -14.12
N GLN A 76 6.28 -9.92 -15.41
CA GLN A 76 7.22 -10.32 -16.46
C GLN A 76 8.39 -9.35 -16.56
N LEU A 77 8.15 -8.04 -16.49
CA LEU A 77 9.20 -7.02 -16.50
C LEU A 77 10.13 -7.11 -15.27
N ALA A 78 9.60 -7.51 -14.11
CA ALA A 78 10.44 -7.77 -12.93
C ALA A 78 11.44 -8.93 -13.20
N ASP A 79 11.01 -9.96 -13.92
CA ASP A 79 11.84 -11.13 -14.25
C ASP A 79 12.88 -10.86 -15.35
N VAL A 80 12.68 -9.83 -16.18
CA VAL A 80 13.64 -9.42 -17.24
C VAL A 80 14.94 -8.83 -16.66
N GLY A 81 14.90 -8.28 -15.44
CA GLY A 81 16.02 -7.61 -14.80
C GLY A 81 16.07 -6.11 -15.12
N ASN A 82 17.26 -5.51 -15.19
CA ASN A 82 17.43 -4.05 -15.24
C ASN A 82 16.66 -3.37 -16.39
N GLU A 83 16.63 -3.96 -17.59
CA GLU A 83 15.91 -3.38 -18.72
C GLU A 83 14.38 -3.37 -18.47
N GLY A 84 13.86 -4.36 -17.76
CA GLY A 84 12.45 -4.38 -17.36
C GLY A 84 12.14 -3.37 -16.26
N LEU A 85 13.06 -3.18 -15.31
CA LEU A 85 12.96 -2.10 -14.31
C LEU A 85 12.93 -0.72 -14.98
N ASP A 86 13.73 -0.50 -16.03
CA ASP A 86 13.74 0.77 -16.77
C ASP A 86 12.37 1.08 -17.39
N VAL A 87 11.68 0.06 -17.92
CA VAL A 87 10.31 0.21 -18.44
C VAL A 87 9.33 0.58 -17.32
N LEU A 88 9.46 -0.02 -16.13
CA LEU A 88 8.60 0.31 -14.98
C LEU A 88 8.87 1.73 -14.46
N MET A 89 10.13 2.15 -14.41
CA MET A 89 10.50 3.52 -14.05
C MET A 89 9.92 4.53 -15.04
N GLU A 90 10.05 4.28 -16.35
CA GLU A 90 9.46 5.11 -17.41
C GLU A 90 7.92 5.18 -17.28
N PHE A 91 7.28 4.04 -17.02
CA PHE A 91 5.82 3.95 -16.82
C PHE A 91 5.35 4.82 -15.67
N LEU A 92 6.00 4.73 -14.50
CA LEU A 92 5.66 5.54 -13.33
C LEU A 92 5.93 7.03 -13.58
N LEU A 93 7.05 7.37 -14.20
CA LEU A 93 7.42 8.75 -14.48
C LEU A 93 6.38 9.43 -15.38
N LYS A 94 5.90 8.74 -16.42
CA LYS A 94 4.84 9.24 -17.31
C LYS A 94 3.49 9.41 -16.61
N ARG A 95 3.25 8.65 -15.54
CA ARG A 95 1.97 8.65 -14.81
C ARG A 95 1.96 9.51 -13.56
N ARG A 96 3.10 10.09 -13.15
CA ARG A 96 3.28 10.81 -11.88
C ARG A 96 2.27 11.95 -11.62
N GLU A 97 1.76 12.58 -12.67
CA GLU A 97 0.79 13.69 -12.56
C GLU A 97 -0.66 13.21 -12.48
N ASN A 98 -0.91 11.91 -12.68
CA ASN A 98 -2.23 11.30 -12.58
C ASN A 98 -2.45 10.71 -11.18
N PRO A 99 -3.71 10.62 -10.71
CA PRO A 99 -4.01 9.87 -9.50
C PRO A 99 -3.50 8.43 -9.58
N ALA A 100 -2.66 8.03 -8.63
CA ALA A 100 -2.08 6.70 -8.59
C ALA A 100 -3.17 5.63 -8.45
N THR A 101 -3.10 4.61 -9.29
CA THR A 101 -3.92 3.41 -9.22
C THR A 101 -3.16 2.29 -8.52
N TRP A 102 -3.83 1.19 -8.20
CA TRP A 102 -3.13 0.02 -7.65
C TRP A 102 -2.20 -0.66 -8.68
N ILE A 103 -2.38 -0.42 -9.98
CA ILE A 103 -1.41 -0.86 -11.00
C ILE A 103 -0.11 -0.07 -10.88
N ASP A 104 -0.21 1.23 -10.63
CA ASP A 104 0.94 2.08 -10.32
C ASP A 104 1.61 1.62 -9.02
N GLY A 105 0.81 1.29 -8.01
CA GLY A 105 1.27 0.68 -6.76
C GLY A 105 2.02 -0.64 -6.98
N LYS A 106 1.53 -1.51 -7.87
CA LYS A 106 2.18 -2.78 -8.19
C LYS A 106 3.54 -2.56 -8.87
N ALA A 107 3.63 -1.64 -9.83
CA ALA A 107 4.90 -1.28 -10.46
C ALA A 107 5.87 -0.65 -9.46
N TYR A 108 5.39 0.24 -8.60
CA TYR A 108 6.18 0.83 -7.52
C TYR A 108 6.70 -0.22 -6.55
N GLN A 109 5.88 -1.20 -6.15
CA GLN A 109 6.29 -2.29 -5.25
C GLN A 109 7.46 -3.10 -5.83
N VAL A 110 7.42 -3.41 -7.13
CA VAL A 110 8.52 -4.11 -7.81
C VAL A 110 9.82 -3.31 -7.71
N LEU A 111 9.78 -2.00 -7.95
CA LEU A 111 10.94 -1.13 -7.82
C LEU A 111 11.41 -1.00 -6.37
N TYR A 112 10.46 -0.92 -5.42
CA TYR A 112 10.74 -0.74 -3.99
C TYR A 112 11.43 -1.96 -3.39
N GLU A 113 11.02 -3.16 -3.78
CA GLU A 113 11.60 -4.43 -3.34
C GLU A 113 12.90 -4.81 -4.07
N SER A 114 13.21 -4.13 -5.18
CA SER A 114 14.41 -4.41 -5.99
C SER A 114 15.69 -4.02 -5.27
N ASP A 115 16.70 -4.90 -5.35
CA ASP A 115 18.06 -4.61 -4.88
C ASP A 115 18.90 -3.81 -5.88
N ALA A 116 18.35 -3.48 -7.05
CA ALA A 116 19.04 -2.71 -8.07
C ALA A 116 19.23 -1.24 -7.61
N PRO A 117 20.48 -0.72 -7.57
CA PRO A 117 20.73 0.66 -7.15
C PRO A 117 19.96 1.70 -7.96
N GLN A 118 19.79 1.48 -9.26
CA GLN A 118 19.04 2.38 -10.14
C GLN A 118 17.57 2.54 -9.76
N ALA A 119 16.93 1.47 -9.28
CA ALA A 119 15.54 1.51 -8.84
C ALA A 119 15.41 2.32 -7.55
N GLN A 120 16.32 2.09 -6.60
CA GLN A 120 16.33 2.82 -5.32
C GLN A 120 16.62 4.32 -5.52
N GLU A 121 17.61 4.66 -6.35
CA GLU A 121 17.93 6.05 -6.70
C GLU A 121 16.76 6.72 -7.43
N PHE A 122 16.13 6.02 -8.38
CA PHE A 122 14.97 6.53 -9.09
C PHE A 122 13.81 6.85 -8.13
N LEU A 123 13.47 5.94 -7.22
CA LEU A 123 12.40 6.16 -6.25
C LEU A 123 12.73 7.32 -5.31
N GLN A 124 13.97 7.42 -4.83
CA GLN A 124 14.39 8.53 -3.97
C GLN A 124 14.28 9.88 -4.68
N ASN A 125 14.67 9.95 -5.95
CA ASN A 125 14.70 11.20 -6.71
C ASN A 125 13.32 11.65 -7.22
N ASN A 126 12.45 10.70 -7.57
CA ASN A 126 11.17 11.01 -8.24
C ASN A 126 9.95 10.82 -7.33
N PHE A 127 10.04 9.98 -6.31
CA PHE A 127 8.93 9.62 -5.41
C PHE A 127 9.37 9.60 -3.93
N PRO A 128 9.96 10.69 -3.40
CA PRO A 128 10.50 10.73 -2.04
C PRO A 128 9.44 10.51 -0.94
N GLU A 129 8.17 10.84 -1.23
CA GLU A 129 7.00 10.62 -0.36
C GLU A 129 6.12 9.47 -0.87
N GLY A 130 6.65 8.64 -1.77
CA GLY A 130 5.92 7.58 -2.49
C GLY A 130 5.06 8.11 -3.64
N ILE A 131 4.18 7.25 -4.17
CA ILE A 131 3.43 7.53 -5.41
C ILE A 131 2.03 8.10 -5.18
N VAL A 132 1.55 8.09 -3.93
CA VAL A 132 0.23 8.62 -3.57
C VAL A 132 0.38 10.06 -3.13
N THR A 133 -0.41 10.98 -3.71
CA THR A 133 -0.45 12.37 -3.25
C THR A 133 -1.03 12.46 -1.83
N LEU A 134 -0.22 12.90 -0.87
CA LEU A 134 -0.58 12.93 0.55
C LEU A 134 -1.32 14.23 0.92
N LYS A 135 -2.62 14.30 0.63
CA LYS A 135 -3.44 15.48 0.97
C LYS A 135 -3.95 15.42 2.40
N SER A 136 -3.93 16.56 3.10
CA SER A 136 -4.56 16.73 4.40
C SER A 136 -5.18 18.11 4.53
N SER A 137 -6.42 18.18 5.00
CA SER A 137 -7.05 19.47 5.33
C SER A 137 -6.78 19.88 6.79
N CYS A 138 -6.24 18.97 7.61
CA CYS A 138 -5.96 19.21 9.03
C CYS A 138 -4.47 19.07 9.42
N GLY A 139 -3.57 19.01 8.43
CA GLY A 139 -2.12 19.04 8.64
C GLY A 139 -1.50 17.72 9.09
N ILE A 140 -2.17 16.60 8.83
CA ILE A 140 -1.66 15.26 9.13
C ILE A 140 -0.54 14.89 8.16
N ASN A 141 0.54 14.32 8.71
CA ASN A 141 1.65 13.78 7.93
C ASN A 141 1.47 12.27 7.70
N TYR A 142 1.15 11.89 6.46
CA TYR A 142 0.92 10.50 6.07
C TYR A 142 2.16 9.73 5.62
N ASN A 143 3.35 10.34 5.66
CA ASN A 143 4.58 9.72 5.14
C ASN A 143 4.90 8.37 5.81
N LEU A 144 4.72 8.27 7.13
CA LEU A 144 4.96 7.00 7.83
C LEU A 144 3.96 5.91 7.40
N LEU A 145 2.69 6.27 7.20
CA LEU A 145 1.67 5.33 6.73
C LEU A 145 1.97 4.83 5.31
N GLN A 146 2.39 5.73 4.42
CA GLN A 146 2.88 5.38 3.08
C GLN A 146 4.04 4.38 3.17
N GLN A 147 5.04 4.66 4.02
CA GLN A 147 6.21 3.80 4.17
C GLN A 147 5.85 2.39 4.67
N LEU A 148 5.02 2.28 5.70
CA LEU A 148 4.59 0.98 6.24
C LEU A 148 3.82 0.16 5.21
N LEU A 149 2.95 0.82 4.43
CA LEU A 149 2.18 0.15 3.38
C LEU A 149 3.06 -0.29 2.20
N ALA A 150 4.02 0.52 1.77
CA ALA A 150 5.02 0.15 0.76
C ALA A 150 5.92 -1.02 1.22
N GLN A 151 6.20 -1.10 2.53
CA GLN A 151 6.92 -2.22 3.13
C GLN A 151 6.05 -3.47 3.33
N GLN A 152 4.75 -3.40 3.01
CA GLN A 152 3.76 -4.43 3.27
C GLN A 152 3.67 -4.83 4.76
N ASP A 153 4.05 -3.94 5.68
CA ASP A 153 3.79 -4.11 7.12
C ASP A 153 2.35 -3.66 7.42
N PHE A 154 1.39 -4.45 6.94
CA PHE A 154 -0.03 -4.14 7.05
C PHE A 154 -0.53 -4.11 8.49
N GLN A 155 0.11 -4.85 9.40
CA GLN A 155 -0.27 -4.83 10.81
C GLN A 155 0.13 -3.49 11.46
N ALA A 156 1.34 -3.02 11.23
CA ALA A 156 1.76 -1.70 11.72
C ALA A 156 0.97 -0.58 11.04
N ALA A 157 0.71 -0.69 9.73
CA ALA A 157 -0.11 0.28 9.00
C ALA A 157 -1.56 0.37 9.52
N ASP A 158 -2.16 -0.75 9.92
CA ASP A 158 -3.50 -0.79 10.53
C ASP A 158 -3.54 -0.06 11.87
N LEU A 159 -2.55 -0.34 12.73
CA LEU A 159 -2.41 0.36 14.01
C LEU A 159 -2.21 1.86 13.82
N LEU A 160 -1.32 2.26 12.91
CA LEU A 160 -1.09 3.67 12.61
C LEU A 160 -2.34 4.33 12.02
N THR A 161 -3.11 3.61 11.19
CA THR A 161 -4.35 4.15 10.61
C THR A 161 -5.34 4.58 11.70
N ILE A 162 -5.58 3.76 12.73
CA ILE A 162 -6.50 4.15 13.81
C ILE A 162 -5.92 5.29 14.69
N GLU A 163 -4.59 5.32 14.89
CA GLU A 163 -3.93 6.42 15.60
C GLU A 163 -4.07 7.74 14.85
N THR A 164 -3.81 7.74 13.53
CA THR A 164 -3.99 8.90 12.65
C THR A 164 -5.45 9.35 12.61
N MET A 165 -6.42 8.43 12.53
CA MET A 165 -7.83 8.82 12.60
C MET A 165 -8.22 9.43 13.94
N CYS A 166 -7.60 8.98 15.05
CA CYS A 166 -7.77 9.64 16.34
C CYS A 166 -7.13 11.03 16.37
N GLU A 167 -6.01 11.25 15.67
CA GLU A 167 -5.39 12.56 15.52
C GLU A 167 -6.29 13.53 14.74
N ILE A 168 -6.87 13.08 13.62
CA ILE A 168 -7.86 13.84 12.82
C ILE A 168 -9.05 14.26 13.71
N ALA A 169 -9.56 13.35 14.55
CA ALA A 169 -10.65 13.61 15.48
C ALA A 169 -10.29 14.56 16.64
N GLY A 170 -8.99 14.82 16.85
CA GLY A 170 -8.50 15.77 17.84
C GLY A 170 -8.10 15.18 19.21
N PRO A 171 -7.65 16.04 20.15
CA PRO A 171 -6.93 15.59 21.35
C PRO A 171 -7.68 14.61 22.26
N MET A 172 -9.01 14.73 22.32
CA MET A 172 -9.84 13.82 23.12
C MET A 172 -9.91 12.42 22.52
N ALA A 173 -9.86 12.29 21.19
CA ALA A 173 -9.80 11.02 20.50
C ALA A 173 -8.43 10.35 20.65
N VAL A 174 -7.35 11.12 20.50
CA VAL A 174 -5.98 10.66 20.78
C VAL A 174 -5.86 10.08 22.19
N LYS A 175 -6.37 10.78 23.20
CA LYS A 175 -6.31 10.32 24.61
C LYS A 175 -7.05 9.00 24.83
N ARG A 176 -8.21 8.81 24.20
CA ARG A 176 -9.03 7.60 24.39
C ARG A 176 -8.62 6.44 23.47
N LYS A 177 -7.93 6.72 22.36
CA LYS A 177 -7.46 5.74 21.36
C LYS A 177 -8.57 4.98 20.62
N TRP A 178 -9.73 5.61 20.46
CA TRP A 178 -10.86 5.08 19.68
C TRP A 178 -11.81 6.21 19.27
N LEU A 179 -12.67 5.94 18.29
CA LEU A 179 -13.56 6.93 17.69
C LEU A 179 -15.03 6.72 18.08
N TYR A 180 -15.74 7.80 18.33
CA TYR A 180 -17.19 7.87 18.20
C TYR A 180 -17.56 8.05 16.72
N PHE A 181 -18.75 7.61 16.35
CA PHE A 181 -19.27 7.84 15.00
C PHE A 181 -19.39 9.35 14.66
N THR A 182 -19.67 10.20 15.66
CA THR A 182 -19.70 11.66 15.49
C THR A 182 -18.33 12.27 15.20
N ASP A 183 -17.23 11.63 15.61
CA ASP A 183 -15.91 12.09 15.20
C ASP A 183 -15.76 11.87 13.69
N VAL A 184 -16.16 10.70 13.20
CA VAL A 184 -16.08 10.33 11.78
C VAL A 184 -16.91 11.26 10.91
N ASP A 185 -18.11 11.65 11.37
CA ASP A 185 -18.97 12.59 10.64
C ASP A 185 -18.30 13.96 10.40
N SER A 186 -17.29 14.32 11.22
CA SER A 186 -16.55 15.58 11.13
C SER A 186 -15.23 15.48 10.34
N PHE A 187 -14.88 14.30 9.83
CA PHE A 187 -13.60 14.11 9.14
C PHE A 187 -13.53 14.93 7.85
N PRO A 188 -12.40 15.63 7.59
CA PRO A 188 -12.18 16.22 6.29
C PRO A 188 -12.13 15.12 5.22
N SER A 189 -12.76 15.39 4.07
CA SER A 189 -12.80 14.39 2.99
C SER A 189 -11.41 14.08 2.43
N ASP A 190 -10.51 15.06 2.35
CA ASP A 190 -9.16 14.86 1.81
C ASP A 190 -8.38 13.85 2.66
N ASP A 191 -8.48 13.95 3.99
CA ASP A 191 -7.79 13.06 4.92
C ASP A 191 -8.29 11.61 4.80
N LEU A 192 -9.61 11.40 4.77
CA LEU A 192 -10.18 10.06 4.60
C LEU A 192 -9.87 9.48 3.21
N GLN A 193 -9.83 10.32 2.18
CA GLN A 193 -9.45 9.92 0.82
C GLN A 193 -7.97 9.54 0.74
N THR A 194 -7.06 10.29 1.39
CA THR A 194 -5.63 9.96 1.44
C THR A 194 -5.40 8.62 2.11
N ILE A 195 -5.97 8.40 3.31
CA ILE A 195 -5.88 7.10 4.01
C ILE A 195 -6.38 5.97 3.10
N ASN A 196 -7.56 6.14 2.50
CA ASN A 196 -8.13 5.12 1.63
C ASN A 196 -7.28 4.83 0.39
N GLN A 197 -6.73 5.88 -0.24
CA GLN A 197 -5.94 5.71 -1.46
C GLN A 197 -4.61 5.00 -1.17
N LEU A 198 -3.98 5.32 -0.04
CA LEU A 198 -2.79 4.62 0.44
C LEU A 198 -3.06 3.11 0.57
N TRP A 199 -4.15 2.75 1.24
CA TRP A 199 -4.54 1.35 1.39
C TRP A 199 -4.83 0.67 0.05
N ILE A 200 -5.55 1.31 -0.86
CA ILE A 200 -5.87 0.72 -2.19
C ILE A 200 -4.61 0.48 -3.00
N VAL A 201 -3.75 1.49 -3.11
CA VAL A 201 -2.60 1.49 -4.00
C VAL A 201 -1.61 0.40 -3.62
N HIS A 202 -1.34 0.24 -2.32
CA HIS A 202 -0.38 -0.74 -1.80
C HIS A 202 -0.98 -2.10 -1.47
N SER A 203 -2.23 -2.37 -1.85
CA SER A 203 -2.91 -3.64 -1.57
C SER A 203 -3.43 -4.36 -2.81
N GLU A 204 -2.96 -3.99 -4.01
CA GLU A 204 -3.53 -4.49 -5.27
C GLU A 204 -5.04 -4.21 -5.36
N GLY A 205 -5.49 -3.08 -4.79
CA GLY A 205 -6.90 -2.70 -4.71
C GLY A 205 -7.75 -3.57 -3.78
N LYS A 206 -7.14 -4.39 -2.90
CA LYS A 206 -7.86 -5.30 -2.02
C LYS A 206 -8.33 -4.66 -0.71
N PHE A 207 -7.64 -3.64 -0.22
CA PHE A 207 -7.88 -3.02 1.10
C PHE A 207 -8.30 -1.56 0.96
N GLY A 208 -8.99 -1.04 1.98
CA GLY A 208 -9.50 0.32 2.03
C GLY A 208 -10.97 0.41 2.46
N PHE A 209 -11.36 1.54 3.03
CA PHE A 209 -12.74 1.77 3.50
C PHE A 209 -13.74 1.84 2.35
N SER A 210 -13.36 2.39 1.20
CA SER A 210 -14.20 2.37 -0.01
C SER A 210 -14.40 0.95 -0.54
N VAL A 211 -13.36 0.10 -0.50
CA VAL A 211 -13.44 -1.32 -0.86
C VAL A 211 -14.42 -2.06 0.04
N GLN A 212 -14.34 -1.82 1.35
CA GLN A 212 -15.27 -2.36 2.33
C GLN A 212 -16.71 -1.87 2.10
N ARG A 213 -16.88 -0.57 1.86
CA ARG A 213 -18.17 0.05 1.54
C ARG A 213 -18.81 -0.60 0.31
N ASP A 214 -18.06 -0.81 -0.77
CA ASP A 214 -18.57 -1.43 -2.00
C ASP A 214 -19.07 -2.85 -1.75
N ILE A 215 -18.31 -3.63 -0.96
CA ILE A 215 -18.73 -4.98 -0.55
C ILE A 215 -20.03 -4.89 0.25
N TRP A 216 -20.08 -4.03 1.26
CA TRP A 216 -21.28 -3.85 2.08
C TRP A 216 -22.52 -3.45 1.26
N LEU A 217 -22.36 -2.53 0.29
CA LEU A 217 -23.42 -2.13 -0.63
C LEU A 217 -23.89 -3.28 -1.52
N SER A 218 -22.96 -4.05 -2.10
CA SER A 218 -23.29 -5.23 -2.92
C SER A 218 -24.04 -6.33 -2.16
N LEU A 219 -23.89 -6.35 -0.83
CA LEU A 219 -24.58 -7.27 0.07
C LEU A 219 -25.91 -6.69 0.59
N GLY A 220 -26.43 -5.63 -0.04
CA GLY A 220 -27.68 -4.99 0.35
C GLY A 220 -27.61 -4.34 1.73
N LYS A 221 -26.43 -3.85 2.13
CA LYS A 221 -26.17 -3.24 3.44
C LYS A 221 -26.36 -4.20 4.63
N ASN A 222 -26.29 -5.50 4.40
CA ASN A 222 -26.45 -6.52 5.44
C ASN A 222 -25.12 -6.79 6.18
N TRP A 223 -25.07 -6.46 7.47
CA TRP A 223 -23.87 -6.65 8.30
C TRP A 223 -23.55 -8.13 8.55
N ASP A 224 -24.54 -9.00 8.74
CA ASP A 224 -24.33 -10.42 9.00
C ASP A 224 -23.65 -11.14 7.84
N ASN A 225 -23.95 -10.72 6.61
CA ASN A 225 -23.27 -11.20 5.40
C ASN A 225 -21.91 -10.51 5.18
N PHE A 226 -21.76 -9.28 5.64
CA PHE A 226 -20.55 -8.48 5.44
C PHE A 226 -19.36 -9.01 6.24
N TRP A 227 -19.52 -9.30 7.54
CA TRP A 227 -18.39 -9.71 8.39
C TRP A 227 -17.68 -10.98 7.91
N PRO A 228 -18.40 -12.06 7.53
CA PRO A 228 -17.75 -13.25 6.97
C PRO A 228 -17.10 -12.96 5.62
N LYS A 229 -17.70 -12.09 4.78
CA LYS A 229 -17.18 -11.76 3.46
C LYS A 229 -15.80 -11.10 3.50
N ILE A 230 -15.55 -10.27 4.50
CA ILE A 230 -14.24 -9.62 4.72
C ILE A 230 -13.36 -10.37 5.74
N GLY A 231 -13.79 -11.52 6.25
CA GLY A 231 -13.00 -12.36 7.17
C GLY A 231 -12.91 -11.85 8.62
N TRP A 232 -13.88 -11.06 9.07
CA TRP A 232 -13.93 -10.56 10.46
C TRP A 232 -14.75 -11.45 11.40
N LYS A 233 -15.52 -12.40 10.84
CA LYS A 233 -16.36 -13.32 11.61
C LYS A 233 -16.43 -14.68 10.92
N SER A 234 -16.36 -15.75 11.70
CA SER A 234 -16.60 -17.12 11.24
C SER A 234 -17.68 -17.77 12.09
N GLY A 235 -18.84 -18.04 11.47
CA GLY A 235 -20.06 -18.41 12.20
C GLY A 235 -20.43 -17.36 13.24
N ASN A 236 -20.46 -17.75 14.51
CA ASN A 236 -20.75 -16.85 15.63
C ASN A 236 -19.51 -16.20 16.26
N ASN A 237 -18.30 -16.54 15.81
CA ASN A 237 -17.06 -16.10 16.44
C ASN A 237 -16.45 -14.91 15.69
N TRP A 238 -16.16 -13.83 16.41
CA TRP A 238 -15.37 -12.72 15.90
C TRP A 238 -13.89 -13.09 15.81
N THR A 239 -13.22 -12.61 14.77
CA THR A 239 -11.77 -12.77 14.60
C THR A 239 -11.04 -12.03 15.73
N ARG A 240 -10.10 -12.71 16.39
CA ARG A 240 -9.39 -12.17 17.57
C ARG A 240 -8.17 -11.35 17.15
N TYR A 241 -8.10 -10.10 17.58
CA TYR A 241 -6.93 -9.24 17.35
C TYR A 241 -5.73 -9.62 18.25
N PRO A 242 -4.47 -9.50 17.76
CA PRO A 242 -4.11 -9.31 16.35
C PRO A 242 -4.01 -10.64 15.59
N ASN A 243 -3.77 -11.75 16.28
CA ASN A 243 -3.28 -13.02 15.69
C ASN A 243 -4.31 -13.77 14.82
N GLY A 244 -5.60 -13.45 14.93
CA GLY A 244 -6.63 -14.07 14.10
C GLY A 244 -6.80 -13.41 12.73
N PHE A 245 -6.27 -12.20 12.55
CA PHE A 245 -6.36 -11.46 11.28
C PHE A 245 -5.21 -11.86 10.35
N THR A 246 -5.41 -11.68 9.04
CA THR A 246 -4.42 -11.97 8.01
C THR A 246 -3.77 -10.66 7.55
N TRP A 247 -2.51 -10.45 7.92
CA TRP A 247 -1.76 -9.20 7.71
C TRP A 247 -0.93 -9.19 6.43
N ASN A 248 -1.47 -9.75 5.34
CA ASN A 248 -0.80 -9.78 4.03
C ASN A 248 -1.83 -9.87 2.90
N LEU A 249 -1.35 -9.83 1.65
CA LEU A 249 -2.18 -9.84 0.46
C LEU A 249 -2.95 -11.14 0.22
N THR A 250 -2.77 -12.22 0.99
CA THR A 250 -3.64 -13.41 0.89
C THR A 250 -4.99 -13.22 1.59
N ALA A 251 -5.16 -12.15 2.36
CA ALA A 251 -6.42 -11.85 3.04
C ALA A 251 -7.59 -11.61 2.06
N PRO A 252 -8.85 -11.75 2.51
CA PRO A 252 -10.02 -11.41 1.69
C PRO A 252 -10.02 -9.93 1.26
N ARG A 253 -10.68 -9.64 0.13
CA ARG A 253 -10.95 -8.25 -0.26
C ARG A 253 -11.77 -7.56 0.84
N GLY A 254 -11.37 -6.35 1.23
CA GLY A 254 -11.96 -5.57 2.31
C GLY A 254 -11.49 -5.94 3.72
N HIS A 255 -10.53 -6.87 3.87
CA HIS A 255 -10.09 -7.33 5.20
C HIS A 255 -9.50 -6.21 6.06
N LEU A 256 -8.79 -5.26 5.45
CA LEU A 256 -8.13 -4.13 6.10
C LEU A 256 -8.55 -2.80 5.45
N PRO A 257 -8.40 -1.66 6.16
CA PRO A 257 -8.07 -1.53 7.58
C PRO A 257 -9.21 -1.96 8.52
N LEU A 258 -8.89 -2.25 9.78
CA LEU A 258 -9.83 -2.70 10.79
C LEU A 258 -10.66 -1.54 11.39
N SER A 259 -11.90 -1.85 11.73
CA SER A 259 -12.75 -1.01 12.59
C SER A 259 -13.28 -1.88 13.72
N ASN A 260 -13.01 -1.50 14.97
CA ASN A 260 -13.31 -2.33 16.13
C ASN A 260 -14.82 -2.44 16.40
N GLN A 261 -15.39 -3.64 16.24
CA GLN A 261 -16.81 -3.91 16.42
C GLN A 261 -17.24 -4.13 17.89
N LEU A 262 -16.32 -4.08 18.87
CA LEU A 262 -16.66 -4.18 20.31
C LEU A 262 -17.59 -3.07 20.80
N ARG A 263 -17.69 -1.96 20.07
CA ARG A 263 -18.59 -0.82 20.35
C ARG A 263 -19.76 -0.72 19.37
N GLY A 264 -20.00 -1.78 18.60
CA GLY A 264 -21.04 -1.84 17.59
C GLY A 264 -20.66 -1.15 16.28
N VAL A 265 -21.61 -1.17 15.34
CA VAL A 265 -21.38 -0.85 13.92
C VAL A 265 -21.37 0.64 13.58
N ARG A 266 -21.65 1.52 14.54
CA ARG A 266 -21.92 2.94 14.25
C ARG A 266 -20.73 3.68 13.62
N VAL A 267 -19.51 3.36 14.05
CA VAL A 267 -18.28 3.99 13.51
C VAL A 267 -18.07 3.59 12.05
N ILE A 268 -18.11 2.29 11.75
CA ILE A 268 -17.93 1.81 10.38
C ILE A 268 -19.11 2.20 9.46
N ALA A 269 -20.33 2.26 9.99
CA ALA A 269 -21.48 2.79 9.28
C ALA A 269 -21.29 4.27 8.91
N ALA A 270 -20.80 5.10 9.84
CA ALA A 270 -20.46 6.50 9.58
C ALA A 270 -19.34 6.61 8.54
N LEU A 271 -18.30 5.77 8.64
CA LEU A 271 -17.24 5.70 7.63
C LEU A 271 -17.82 5.41 6.25
N PHE A 272 -18.70 4.41 6.08
CA PHE A 272 -19.28 4.06 4.78
C PHE A 272 -20.29 5.09 4.25
N ALA A 273 -20.94 5.84 5.14
CA ALA A 273 -21.87 6.90 4.79
C ALA A 273 -21.18 8.25 4.50
N HIS A 274 -19.89 8.39 4.83
CA HIS A 274 -19.15 9.63 4.73
C HIS A 274 -19.16 10.21 3.29
N PRO A 275 -19.31 11.54 3.11
CA PRO A 275 -19.38 12.17 1.78
C PRO A 275 -18.10 12.05 0.95
N ALA A 276 -16.98 11.62 1.55
CA ALA A 276 -15.72 11.36 0.85
C ALA A 276 -15.84 10.36 -0.31
N TRP A 277 -16.87 9.50 -0.33
CA TRP A 277 -17.09 8.49 -1.36
C TRP A 277 -18.03 8.93 -2.49
N SER A 278 -18.65 10.11 -2.38
CA SER A 278 -19.71 10.57 -3.28
C SER A 278 -19.22 11.60 -4.29
N LYS A 279 -17.94 11.55 -4.68
CA LYS A 279 -17.35 12.43 -5.71
C LYS A 279 -17.20 11.69 -7.03
#